data_AF-A0A199UGI8-F1
#
_entry.id   AF-A0A199UGI8-F1
#
_cell.length_a   1.000
_cell.length_b   1.000
_cell.length_c   1.000
_cell.angle_alpha   90.00
_cell.angle_beta   90.00
_cell.angle_gamma   90.00
#
_symmetry.space_group_name_H-M   'P 1'
#
loop_
_entity.id
_entity.type
_entity.pdbx_description
1 polymer ?
#
loop_
_entity_poly.entity_id
_entity_poly.type
_entity_poly.pdbx_seq_one_letter_code
_entity_poly.pdbx_strand_id
1 'polypeptide(L)' 'MHKIDDFKRQIMTSKEEKHIDWREKSAVTPVKNQFKCDCCWAFAAATTMENLHAIKKELINLSVQENL' A
#
# COMPACT_ATOMS: atom_id res chain seq x y z
N MET A 1 9.75 -33.49 13.18
CA MET A 1 8.74 -33.69 12.13
C MET A 1 7.49 -32.83 12.37
N HIS A 2 6.87 -32.83 13.56
CA HIS A 2 5.66 -32.06 13.87
C HIS A 2 5.73 -30.52 13.65
N LYS A 3 6.86 -29.86 13.94
CA LYS A 3 7.00 -28.40 13.78
C LYS A 3 6.88 -27.90 12.33
N ILE A 4 7.25 -28.74 11.36
CA ILE A 4 7.17 -28.39 9.94
C ILE A 4 5.71 -28.45 9.47
N ASP A 5 4.94 -29.40 10.00
CA ASP A 5 3.54 -29.58 9.65
C ASP A 5 2.67 -28.48 10.28
N ASP A 6 3.00 -28.05 11.50
CA ASP A 6 2.37 -26.87 12.13
C ASP A 6 2.68 -25.58 11.36
N PHE A 7 3.93 -25.41 10.92
CA PHE A 7 4.33 -24.26 10.10
C PHE A 7 3.60 -24.24 8.75
N LYS A 8 3.52 -25.38 8.06
CA LYS A 8 2.76 -25.52 6.81
C LYS A 8 1.27 -25.22 7.02
N ARG A 9 0.70 -25.68 8.14
CA ARG A 9 -0.70 -25.40 8.48
C ARG A 9 -0.92 -23.91 8.67
N GLN A 10 -0.01 -23.21 9.34
CA GLN A 10 -0.11 -21.77 9.57
C GLN A 10 -0.07 -20.97 8.25
N ILE A 11 0.83 -21.31 7.32
CA ILE A 11 0.91 -20.70 5.97
C ILE A 11 -0.36 -21.00 5.15
N MET A 12 -0.90 -22.22 5.24
CA MET A 12 -2.12 -22.62 4.51
C MET A 12 -3.42 -22.05 5.11
N THR A 13 -3.39 -21.63 6.39
CA THR A 13 -4.55 -21.06 7.10
C THR A 13 -4.55 -19.53 7.15
N SER A 14 -3.47 -18.84 6.79
CA SER A 14 -3.56 -17.40 6.57
C SER A 14 -4.52 -17.20 5.41
N LYS A 15 -5.67 -16.56 5.68
CA LYS A 15 -6.68 -16.22 4.69
C LYS A 15 -6.05 -15.29 3.65
N GLU A 16 -5.42 -15.89 2.66
CA GLU A 16 -4.75 -15.17 1.58
C GLU A 16 -5.86 -14.83 0.58
N GLU A 17 -6.31 -13.57 0.62
CA GLU A 17 -7.20 -13.08 -0.42
C GLU A 17 -6.42 -13.13 -1.73
N LYS A 18 -6.87 -13.99 -2.66
CA LYS A 18 -6.20 -14.26 -3.94
C LYS A 18 -5.94 -12.98 -4.76
N HIS A 19 -6.70 -11.93 -4.48
CA HIS A 19 -6.56 -10.59 -5.04
C HIS A 19 -6.86 -9.56 -3.96
N ILE A 20 -5.98 -8.58 -3.81
CA ILE A 20 -6.19 -7.43 -2.93
C ILE A 20 -6.15 -6.18 -3.79
N ASP A 21 -7.26 -5.44 -3.83
CA ASP A 21 -7.32 -4.10 -4.42
C ASP A 21 -7.50 -3.06 -3.31
N TRP A 22 -6.46 -2.26 -3.07
CA TRP A 22 -6.49 -1.20 -2.05
C TRP A 22 -7.45 -0.06 -2.39
N ARG A 23 -7.85 0.08 -3.66
CA ARG A 23 -8.83 1.09 -4.10
C ARG A 23 -10.22 0.79 -3.56
N GLU A 24 -10.57 -0.49 -3.48
CA GLU A 24 -11.84 -0.96 -2.91
C GLU A 24 -11.92 -0.74 -1.39
N LYS A 25 -10.78 -0.51 -0.74
CA LYS A 25 -10.67 -0.26 0.70
C LYS A 25 -10.60 1.23 1.05
N SER A 26 -10.85 2.12 0.09
CA SER A 26 -10.70 3.58 0.24
C SER A 26 -9.33 4.00 0.77
N ALA A 27 -8.30 3.21 0.46
CA ALA A 27 -6.93 3.40 0.98
C ALA A 27 -5.99 4.05 -0.03
N VAL A 28 -6.51 4.58 -1.15
CA VAL A 28 -5.72 5.15 -2.25
C VAL A 28 -6.32 6.50 -2.62
N THR A 29 -5.48 7.53 -2.75
CA THR A 29 -5.87 8.86 -3.21
C THR A 29 -6.22 8.88 -4.71
N PRO A 30 -6.93 9.90 -5.21
CA PRO A 30 -7.14 10.06 -6.65
C PRO A 30 -5.83 10.09 -7.43
N VAL A 31 -5.87 9.67 -8.70
CA VAL A 31 -4.70 9.65 -9.59
C VAL A 31 -4.12 11.07 -9.71
N LYS A 32 -2.81 11.19 -9.46
CA LYS A 32 -2.05 12.45 -9.56
C LYS A 32 -1.31 12.52 -10.91
N ASN A 33 -0.95 13.73 -11.37
CA ASN A 33 -0.23 13.95 -12.62
C ASN A 33 1.11 14.68 -12.37
N GLN A 34 2.23 14.03 -12.75
CA GLN A 34 3.58 14.59 -12.62
C GLN A 34 3.97 15.55 -13.75
N PHE A 35 3.17 15.63 -14.82
CA PHE A 35 3.47 16.39 -16.04
C PHE A 35 4.86 16.05 -16.60
N LYS A 36 5.60 17.04 -17.10
CA LYS A 36 6.98 16.90 -17.61
C LYS A 36 7.99 17.15 -16.49
N CYS A 37 7.77 16.56 -15.33
CA CYS A 37 8.69 16.56 -14.22
C CYS A 37 9.13 15.12 -13.95
N ASP A 38 10.44 14.87 -13.90
CA ASP A 38 11.03 13.55 -13.65
C ASP A 38 10.98 13.20 -12.14
N CYS A 39 9.82 13.38 -11.52
CA CYS A 39 9.58 13.23 -10.08
C CYS A 39 8.75 11.98 -9.74
N CYS A 40 8.69 10.98 -10.63
CA CYS A 40 7.93 9.74 -10.40
C CYS A 40 8.31 9.05 -9.08
N TRP A 41 9.56 9.18 -8.65
CA TRP A 41 10.05 8.69 -7.35
C TRP A 41 9.31 9.35 -6.17
N ALA A 42 9.04 10.65 -6.25
CA ALA A 42 8.34 11.40 -5.20
C ALA A 42 6.86 10.98 -5.14
N PHE A 43 6.24 10.75 -6.30
CA PHE A 43 4.88 10.22 -6.39
C PHE A 43 4.79 8.82 -5.77
N ALA A 44 5.73 7.92 -6.10
CA ALA A 44 5.77 6.57 -5.52
C ALA A 44 5.92 6.60 -3.99
N ALA A 45 6.80 7.46 -3.47
CA ALA A 45 7.00 7.63 -2.04
C ALA A 45 5.74 8.19 -1.35
N ALA A 46 5.16 9.27 -1.89
CA ALA A 46 3.95 9.88 -1.35
C ALA A 46 2.78 8.89 -1.32
N THR A 47 2.49 8.19 -2.43
CA THR A 47 1.40 7.20 -2.47
C THR A 47 1.62 6.06 -1.46
N THR A 48 2.85 5.60 -1.26
CA THR A 48 3.14 4.57 -0.26
C THR A 48 2.85 5.06 1.17
N MET A 49 3.23 6.31 1.48
CA MET A 49 2.95 6.92 2.78
C MET A 49 1.45 7.15 3.00
N GLU A 50 0.74 7.66 2.00
CA GLU A 50 -0.72 7.83 2.03
C GLU A 50 -1.43 6.50 2.28
N ASN A 51 -1.05 5.45 1.54
CA ASN A 51 -1.65 4.11 1.69
C ASN A 51 -1.41 3.53 3.09
N LEU A 52 -0.18 3.63 3.61
CA LEU A 52 0.13 3.13 4.95
C LEU A 52 -0.62 3.92 6.03
N HIS A 53 -0.80 5.23 5.83
CA HIS A 53 -1.58 6.05 6.74
C HIS A 53 -3.06 5.65 6.72
N ALA A 54 -3.63 5.43 5.54
CA ALA A 54 -5.01 4.98 5.38
C ALA A 54 -5.28 3.59 6.00
N ILE A 55 -4.30 2.68 5.97
CA ILE A 55 -4.40 1.38 6.63
C ILE A 55 -4.48 1.51 8.16
N LYS A 56 -3.77 2.49 8.73
CA LYS A 56 -3.64 2.64 10.20
C LYS A 56 -4.62 3.66 10.79
N LYS A 57 -5.05 4.64 10.01
CA LYS A 57 -5.81 5.81 10.44
C LYS A 57 -6.80 6.21 9.34
N GLU A 58 -6.62 7.39 8.74
CA GLU A 58 -7.48 7.99 7.73
C GLU A 58 -6.70 8.25 6.45
N LEU A 59 -7.39 8.44 5.33
CA LEU A 59 -6.73 8.76 4.07
C LEU A 59 -6.30 10.23 4.06
N ILE A 60 -5.02 10.47 3.85
CA ILE A 60 -4.43 11.81 3.72
C ILE A 60 -3.95 12.04 2.29
N ASN A 61 -3.85 13.31 1.88
CA ASN A 61 -3.34 13.70 0.57
C ASN A 61 -2.07 14.54 0.76
N LEU A 62 -0.92 13.94 0.50
CA LEU A 62 0.39 14.55 0.67
C LEU A 62 0.76 15.44 -0.52
N SER A 63 1.42 16.56 -0.20
CA SER A 63 2.08 17.42 -1.18
C SER A 63 3.32 16.71 -1.73
N VAL A 64 3.32 16.44 -3.03
CA VAL A 64 4.44 15.77 -3.71
C VAL A 64 5.61 16.73 -3.93
N GLN A 65 5.33 18.03 -3.94
CA GLN A 65 6.29 19.12 -4.16
C GLN A 65 7.05 19.48 -2.88
N GLU A 66 6.42 19.37 -1.71
CA GLU A 66 7.05 19.68 -0.41
C GLU A 66 7.93 18.53 0.10
N ASN A 67 7.75 17.31 -0.42
CA ASN A 67 8.64 16.17 -0.17
C ASN A 67 9.97 16.27 -0.96
N LEU A 68 10.38 17.49 -1.33
CA LEU A 68 11.70 17.83 -1.91
C LEU A 68 12.61 18.45 -0.84
#